data_AF-A0A2G9T8U3-F1
#
_entry.id   AF-A0A2G9T8U3-F1
#
_cell.length_a   1.000
_cell.length_b   1.000
_cell.length_c   1.000
_cell.angle_alpha   90.00
_cell.angle_beta   90.00
_cell.angle_gamma   90.00
#
_symmetry.space_group_name_H-M   'P 1'
#
loop_
_entity.id
_entity.type
_entity.pdbx_description
1 polymer ?
#
loop_
_entity_poly.entity_id
_entity_poly.type
_entity_poly.pdbx_seq_one_letter_code
_entity_poly.pdbx_strand_id
1 'polypeptide(L)'
;MIKYEFDVEFDIPITYPVTAPEIALPELDGKTAKMYRGGKICLSDHFKPLWARNVPKFGIAHAFSLGLGPWLAVEIPDLVEKGAITADS
;
A
#
# COMPACT_ATOMS: atom_id res chain seq x y z
N MET A 1 -6.57 -21.35 -8.99
CA MET A 1 -6.44 -19.90 -8.73
C MET A 1 -6.19 -19.75 -7.25
N ILE A 2 -5.15 -19.02 -6.85
CA ILE A 2 -4.74 -18.89 -5.44
C ILE A 2 -5.13 -17.49 -4.96
N LYS A 3 -5.74 -17.37 -3.78
CA LYS A 3 -6.15 -16.10 -3.16
C LYS A 3 -5.21 -15.77 -2.00
N TYR A 4 -4.79 -14.51 -1.92
CA TYR A 4 -4.08 -13.96 -0.78
C TYR A 4 -4.96 -12.85 -0.19
N GLU A 5 -5.16 -12.88 1.11
CA GLU A 5 -5.98 -11.93 1.86
C GLU A 5 -5.10 -11.29 2.94
N PHE A 6 -5.29 -9.99 3.19
CA PHE A 6 -4.53 -9.22 4.15
C PHE A 6 -5.42 -8.15 4.77
N ASP A 7 -5.29 -7.94 6.07
CA ASP A 7 -5.92 -6.82 6.75
C ASP A 7 -5.25 -5.50 6.35
N VAL A 8 -6.07 -4.53 5.92
CA VAL A 8 -5.64 -3.18 5.53
C VAL A 8 -6.07 -2.18 6.58
N GLU A 9 -5.11 -1.41 7.07
CA GLU A 9 -5.36 -0.27 7.96
C GLU A 9 -4.90 1.04 7.29
N PHE A 10 -5.56 2.15 7.59
CA PHE A 10 -5.09 3.45 7.14
C PHE A 10 -5.58 4.57 8.07
N ASP A 11 -4.72 5.58 8.23
CA ASP A 11 -5.04 6.80 8.96
C ASP A 11 -5.33 7.95 8.00
N ILE A 12 -6.34 8.76 8.34
CA ILE A 12 -6.63 10.01 7.62
C ILE A 12 -5.88 11.16 8.31
N PRO A 13 -4.90 11.81 7.66
CA PRO A 13 -4.22 12.94 8.25
C PRO A 13 -5.16 14.15 8.36
N ILE A 14 -4.92 15.03 9.33
CA ILE A 14 -5.66 16.29 9.52
C ILE A 14 -5.64 17.16 8.25
N THR A 15 -4.57 17.05 7.46
CA THR A 15 -4.36 17.78 6.20
C THR A 15 -4.98 17.08 4.98
N TYR A 16 -5.73 16.00 5.15
CA TYR A 16 -6.45 15.35 4.05
C TYR A 16 -7.52 16.30 3.47
N PRO A 17 -7.68 16.38 2.12
CA PRO A 17 -7.07 15.54 1.08
C PRO A 17 -5.73 16.06 0.54
N VAL A 18 -5.18 17.16 1.06
CA VAL A 18 -3.89 17.70 0.60
C VAL A 18 -2.77 16.68 0.82
N THR A 19 -2.76 16.01 1.97
CA THR A 19 -1.88 14.86 2.23
C THR A 19 -2.64 13.56 2.01
N ALA A 20 -2.04 12.64 1.24
CA ALA A 20 -2.59 11.31 1.03
C ALA A 20 -2.61 10.50 2.34
N PRO A 21 -3.57 9.57 2.52
CA PRO A 21 -3.56 8.68 3.67
C PRO A 21 -2.35 7.74 3.63
N GLU A 22 -1.87 7.35 4.80
CA GLU A 22 -0.85 6.31 4.94
C GLU A 22 -1.53 4.94 5.04
N ILE A 23 -1.24 4.05 4.09
CA ILE A 23 -1.79 2.70 4.03
C ILE A 23 -0.81 1.73 4.69
N ALA A 24 -1.33 0.86 5.56
CA ALA A 24 -0.58 -0.17 6.25
C ALA A 24 -1.15 -1.57 6.00
N LEU A 25 -0.25 -2.54 5.90
CA LEU A 25 -0.50 -3.98 5.90
C LEU A 25 0.32 -4.59 7.04
N PRO A 26 -0.20 -4.57 8.29
CA PRO A 26 0.58 -4.97 9.48
C PRO A 26 1.18 -6.38 9.38
N GLU A 27 0.47 -7.30 8.75
CA GLU A 27 0.90 -8.69 8.55
C GLU A 27 2.15 -8.87 7.67
N LEU A 28 2.49 -7.84 6.90
CA LEU A 28 3.65 -7.84 6.00
C LEU A 28 4.87 -7.09 6.58
N ASP A 29 4.77 -6.56 7.81
CA ASP A 29 5.87 -5.82 8.44
C ASP A 29 7.13 -6.68 8.55
N GLY A 30 8.26 -6.13 8.10
CA GLY A 30 9.55 -6.81 8.05
C GLY A 30 9.70 -7.90 6.98
N LYS A 31 8.68 -8.21 6.18
CA LYS A 31 8.76 -9.22 5.11
C LYS A 31 9.28 -8.68 3.78
N THR A 32 9.19 -7.37 3.55
CA THR A 32 9.75 -6.67 2.38
C THR A 32 10.51 -5.40 2.76
N ALA A 33 11.51 -5.03 1.94
CA ALA A 33 12.22 -3.75 2.05
C ALA A 33 11.37 -2.54 1.58
N LYS A 34 10.25 -2.76 0.88
CA LYS A 34 9.34 -1.69 0.41
C LYS A 34 8.25 -1.36 1.42
N MET A 35 8.64 -1.35 2.70
CA MET A 35 7.76 -1.04 3.81
C MET A 35 8.52 -0.25 4.88
N TYR A 36 7.83 0.69 5.53
CA TYR A 36 8.29 1.38 6.73
C TYR A 36 7.75 0.66 7.97
N ARG A 37 8.36 0.95 9.13
CA ARG A 37 7.99 0.38 10.43
C ARG A 37 6.46 0.41 10.67
N GLY A 38 5.92 -0.71 11.14
CA GLY A 38 4.50 -0.83 11.45
C GLY A 38 3.63 -1.13 10.22
N GLY A 39 4.19 -1.77 9.19
CA GLY A 39 3.41 -2.23 8.04
C GLY A 39 3.10 -1.17 6.99
N LYS A 40 3.58 0.06 7.13
CA LYS A 40 3.26 1.17 6.21
C LYS A 40 3.94 0.97 4.86
N ILE A 41 3.17 0.92 3.77
CA ILE A 41 3.74 0.64 2.44
C ILE A 41 4.61 1.80 1.92
N CYS A 42 5.77 1.49 1.34
CA CYS A 42 6.58 2.47 0.64
C CYS A 42 6.00 2.72 -0.76
N LEU A 43 5.27 3.82 -0.92
CA LEU A 43 4.77 4.26 -2.22
C LEU A 43 5.92 4.73 -3.12
N SER A 44 5.74 4.60 -4.43
CA SER A 44 6.73 5.08 -5.41
C SER A 44 6.91 6.60 -5.34
N ASP A 45 8.10 7.08 -5.72
CA ASP A 45 8.39 8.52 -5.80
C ASP A 45 7.47 9.26 -6.78
N HIS A 46 6.87 8.54 -7.74
CA HIS A 46 5.88 9.07 -8.68
C HIS A 46 4.51 9.33 -8.06
N PHE A 47 4.16 8.66 -6.96
CA PHE A 47 2.84 8.78 -6.34
C PHE A 47 2.61 10.16 -5.72
N LYS A 48 3.60 10.71 -4.99
CA LYS A 48 3.45 12.01 -4.31
C LYS A 48 3.18 13.18 -5.28
N PRO A 49 3.96 13.35 -6.38
CA PRO A 49 3.66 14.36 -7.39
C PRO A 49 2.31 14.14 -8.10
N LEU A 50 1.95 12.88 -8.35
CA LEU A 50 0.66 12.54 -8.97
C LEU A 50 -0.51 12.94 -8.07
N TRP A 51 -0.43 12.62 -6.77
CA TRP A 51 -1.43 13.04 -5.79
C TRP A 51 -1.56 14.56 -5.73
N ALA A 52 -0.44 15.26 -5.52
CA ALA A 52 -0.40 16.71 -5.36
C ALA A 52 -1.05 17.48 -6.53
N ARG A 53 -0.85 17.01 -7.76
CA ARG A 53 -1.44 17.63 -8.97
C ARG A 53 -2.96 17.43 -9.09
N ASN A 54 -3.52 16.44 -8.40
CA ASN A 54 -4.92 16.06 -8.51
C ASN A 54 -5.74 16.36 -7.25
N VAL A 55 -5.13 16.88 -6.18
CA VAL A 55 -5.87 17.42 -5.04
C VAL A 55 -6.75 18.59 -5.51
N PRO A 56 -8.02 18.70 -5.08
CA PRO A 56 -8.73 17.84 -4.10
C PRO A 56 -9.61 16.75 -4.74
N LYS A 57 -9.40 16.42 -6.02
CA LYS A 57 -10.23 15.44 -6.75
C LYS A 57 -9.95 14.00 -6.35
N PHE A 58 -8.72 13.71 -5.90
CA PHE A 58 -8.35 12.39 -5.42
C PHE A 58 -8.81 12.15 -3.99
N GLY A 59 -9.05 10.88 -3.68
CA GLY A 59 -9.49 10.43 -2.36
C GLY A 59 -9.12 8.97 -2.11
N ILE A 60 -9.72 8.34 -1.10
CA ILE A 60 -9.35 6.99 -0.61
C ILE A 60 -9.32 5.95 -1.74
N ALA A 61 -10.34 5.91 -2.59
CA ALA A 61 -10.37 4.98 -3.73
C ALA A 61 -9.14 5.16 -4.66
N HIS A 62 -8.73 6.40 -4.92
CA HIS A 62 -7.55 6.69 -5.72
C HIS A 62 -6.25 6.29 -5.01
N ALA A 63 -6.17 6.47 -3.69
CA ALA A 63 -5.01 6.01 -2.90
C ALA A 63 -4.85 4.49 -2.99
N PHE A 64 -5.97 3.75 -2.97
CA PHE A 64 -5.95 2.29 -3.08
C PHE A 64 -5.61 1.86 -4.50
N SER A 65 -6.28 2.40 -5.52
CA SER A 65 -6.07 2.00 -6.91
C SER A 65 -4.69 2.41 -7.47
N LEU A 66 -4.14 3.56 -7.06
CA LEU A 66 -2.90 4.11 -7.61
C LEU A 66 -1.68 3.92 -6.70
N GLY A 67 -1.91 3.67 -5.41
CA GLY A 67 -0.85 3.43 -4.42
C GLY A 67 -0.74 1.93 -4.08
N LEU A 68 -1.77 1.40 -3.40
CA LEU A 68 -1.78 0.02 -2.91
C LEU A 68 -1.79 -1.01 -4.04
N GLY A 69 -2.62 -0.85 -5.07
CA GLY A 69 -2.75 -1.80 -6.18
C GLY A 69 -1.42 -2.09 -6.89
N PRO A 70 -0.71 -1.05 -7.39
CA PRO A 70 0.60 -1.23 -8.00
C PRO A 70 1.65 -1.80 -7.04
N TRP A 71 1.58 -1.44 -5.75
CA TRP A 71 2.48 -2.00 -4.73
C TRP A 71 2.25 -3.51 -4.56
N LEU A 72 0.99 -3.95 -4.41
CA LEU A 72 0.64 -5.38 -4.31
C LEU A 72 1.08 -6.17 -5.55
N ALA A 73 0.94 -5.58 -6.74
CA ALA A 73 1.33 -6.22 -7.99
C ALA A 73 2.84 -6.51 -8.09
N VAL A 74 3.68 -5.76 -7.36
CA VAL A 74 5.13 -5.96 -7.33
C VAL A 74 5.55 -6.81 -6.14
N GLU A 75 5.05 -6.49 -4.95
CA GLU A 75 5.56 -7.06 -3.71
C GLU A 75 4.98 -8.44 -3.39
N ILE A 76 3.70 -8.70 -3.71
CA ILE A 76 3.10 -10.01 -3.40
C ILE A 76 3.79 -11.15 -4.16
N PRO A 77 4.08 -11.05 -5.48
CA PRO A 77 4.83 -12.11 -6.18
C PRO A 77 6.22 -12.38 -5.58
N ASP A 78 6.97 -11.33 -5.23
CA ASP A 78 8.29 -11.44 -4.61
C ASP A 78 8.21 -12.13 -3.23
N LEU A 79 7.23 -11.78 -2.41
CA LEU A 79 6.99 -12.41 -1.11
C LEU A 79 6.59 -13.89 -1.24
N VAL A 80 5.80 -14.24 -2.26
CA VAL A 80 5.42 -15.62 -2.56
C VAL A 80 6.64 -16.43 -3.00
N GLU A 81 7.46 -15.89 -3.92
CA GLU A 81 8.66 -16.57 -4.42
C GLU A 81 9.68 -16.82 -3.30
N LYS A 82 9.79 -15.89 -2.34
CA LYS A 82 10.61 -16.04 -1.13
C LYS A 82 10.01 -16.97 -0.07
N GLY A 83 8.76 -17.40 -0.23
CA GLY A 83 8.05 -18.20 0.77
C GLY A 83 7.74 -17.42 2.06
N ALA A 84 7.72 -16.09 2.02
CA ALA A 84 7.47 -15.24 3.18
C ALA A 84 5.97 -15.12 3.54
N ILE A 85 5.09 -15.47 2.59
CA ILE A 85 3.63 -15.49 2.74
C ILE A 85 3.04 -16.76 2.13
N THR A 86 1.97 -17.26 2.71
CA THR A 86 1.19 -18.40 2.21
C THR A 86 -0.19 -17.94 1.80
N ALA A 87 -0.81 -18.68 0.89
CA ALA A 87 -2.19 -18.43 0.50
C ALA A 87 -3.13 -18.73 1.67
N ASP A 88 -4.25 -18.03 1.69
CA ASP A 88 -5.32 -18.34 2.62
C ASP A 88 -5.91 -19.71 2.28
N SER A 89 -6.11 -20.54 3.30
CA SER A 89 -6.56 -21.94 3.16
C SER A 89 -8.07 -22.08 3.09
#